data_AF-A0AB39M065-F1
#
_entry.id   AF-A0AB39M065-F1
#
_cell.length_a   1.000
_cell.length_b   1.000
_cell.length_c   1.000
_cell.angle_alpha   90.00
_cell.angle_beta   90.00
_cell.angle_gamma   90.00
#
_symmetry.space_group_name_H-M   'P 1'
#
loop_
_entity.id
_entity.type
_entity.pdbx_description
1 polymer ?
#
loop_
_entity_poly.entity_id
_entity_poly.type
_entity_poly.pdbx_seq_one_letter_code
_entity_poly.pdbx_strand_id
1 'polypeptide(L)'
;MPADVESMFSVREMPWHREGLVLDQHPTTWDEARQLAGLTWDPITEAVYELRGIDEAGEPLYEPIKGWQRIARSDTSATLWINRDSYAVIDHGEMGEIIEAVLAQPNVKWETAGVLDEGRSVWCLALLDEPIVLPGDDTITLPYLGITNRHGLPGGCTARATAVRIVCGNTFRAAELEGDRTGTTFSFVHKRGWRNRVDEARDAVTGARREMRAYEELARELLAIPISTRQRELFVREFIPMPPAGLVTDRVARNVEEARDAIRDVLASPTTAPVAHTAYGLVQAAGEYLDHVRRSRTWETKLNRTLIKPEPLKGQALKLARQIANV
;
A
#
# COMPACT_ATOMS: atom_id res chain seq x y z
N MET A 1 6.54 -10.20 15.88
CA MET A 1 5.38 -11.00 15.41
C MET A 1 5.13 -10.71 13.93
N PRO A 2 4.45 -11.57 13.15
CA PRO A 2 4.29 -11.35 11.70
C PRO A 2 3.50 -10.09 11.31
N ALA A 3 2.71 -9.51 12.22
CA ALA A 3 2.00 -8.24 11.99
C ALA A 3 2.86 -6.99 12.26
N ASP A 4 3.85 -7.11 13.16
CA ASP A 4 4.78 -6.03 13.54
C ASP A 4 4.11 -4.76 14.07
N VAL A 5 3.00 -4.91 14.80
CA VAL A 5 2.24 -3.81 15.40
C VAL A 5 2.59 -3.71 16.89
N GLU A 6 2.90 -2.49 17.35
CA GLU A 6 3.04 -2.17 18.78
C GLU A 6 1.70 -1.72 19.38
N SER A 7 1.03 -0.79 18.69
CA SER A 7 -0.28 -0.25 19.07
C SER A 7 -0.98 0.26 17.81
N MET A 8 -2.31 0.15 17.76
CA MET A 8 -3.10 0.72 16.67
C MET A 8 -4.60 0.80 17.02
N PHE A 9 -5.33 1.62 16.26
CA PHE A 9 -6.78 1.47 16.13
C PHE A 9 -7.18 1.06 14.70
N SER A 10 -8.37 0.47 14.59
CA SER A 10 -9.00 0.11 13.32
C SER A 10 -10.49 0.44 13.36
N VAL A 11 -10.98 1.20 12.40
CA VAL A 11 -12.41 1.53 12.33
C VAL A 11 -13.18 0.37 11.66
N ARG A 12 -14.36 0.03 12.19
CA ARG A 12 -15.33 -1.00 11.71
C ARG A 12 -14.88 -2.47 11.76
N GLU A 13 -13.64 -2.78 11.42
CA GLU A 13 -13.19 -4.16 11.22
C GLU A 13 -11.93 -4.48 12.02
N MET A 14 -11.95 -5.59 12.75
CA MET A 14 -10.76 -6.12 13.43
C MET A 14 -9.75 -6.64 12.39
N PRO A 15 -8.48 -6.19 12.41
CA PRO A 15 -7.44 -6.78 11.58
C PRO A 15 -7.31 -8.29 11.78
N TRP A 16 -6.81 -8.99 10.75
CA TRP A 16 -6.70 -10.45 10.75
C TRP A 16 -5.87 -11.02 11.93
N HIS A 17 -4.89 -10.25 12.42
CA HIS A 17 -4.02 -10.62 13.54
C HIS A 17 -4.69 -10.39 14.91
N ARG A 18 -5.87 -9.76 14.95
CA ARG A 18 -6.65 -9.48 16.17
C ARG A 18 -5.93 -8.60 17.20
N GLU A 19 -5.04 -7.72 16.72
CA GLU A 19 -4.36 -6.73 17.56
C GLU A 19 -4.93 -5.34 17.24
N GLY A 20 -4.94 -4.47 18.26
CA GLY A 20 -5.44 -3.10 18.15
C GLY A 20 -6.86 -2.90 18.69
N LEU A 21 -7.24 -1.63 18.80
CA LEU A 21 -8.56 -1.20 19.27
C LEU A 21 -9.52 -1.04 18.08
N VAL A 22 -10.65 -1.73 18.11
CA VAL A 22 -11.70 -1.55 17.09
C VAL A 22 -12.63 -0.42 17.50
N LEU A 23 -12.86 0.51 16.58
CA LEU A 23 -13.73 1.67 16.79
C LEU A 23 -15.00 1.53 15.97
N ASP A 24 -16.14 1.80 16.61
CA ASP A 24 -17.45 1.86 15.94
C ASP A 24 -17.62 3.17 15.14
N GLN A 25 -16.93 4.24 15.56
CA GLN A 25 -16.99 5.56 14.95
C GLN A 25 -15.59 6.01 14.54
N HIS A 26 -15.53 6.81 13.48
CA HIS A 26 -14.28 7.42 13.05
C HIS A 26 -13.88 8.51 14.06
N PRO A 27 -12.60 8.55 14.49
CA PRO A 27 -12.08 9.71 15.20
C PRO A 27 -12.34 11.00 14.43
N THR A 28 -12.42 12.13 15.13
CA THR A 28 -12.72 13.43 14.50
C THR A 28 -11.56 14.42 14.55
N THR A 29 -10.62 14.20 15.46
CA THR A 29 -9.46 15.09 15.68
C THR A 29 -8.16 14.30 15.64
N TRP A 30 -7.05 14.99 15.37
CA TRP A 30 -5.72 14.39 15.48
C TRP A 30 -5.44 13.92 16.90
N ASP A 31 -5.74 14.72 17.92
CA ASP A 31 -5.45 14.39 19.32
C ASP A 31 -6.13 13.09 19.77
N GLU A 32 -7.40 12.89 19.40
CA GLU A 32 -8.13 11.66 19.67
C GLU A 32 -7.49 10.46 18.94
N ALA A 33 -7.25 10.59 17.63
CA ALA A 33 -6.64 9.52 16.84
C ALA A 33 -5.24 9.15 17.35
N ARG A 34 -4.42 10.16 17.71
CA ARG A 34 -3.08 10.02 18.27
C ARG A 34 -3.09 9.20 19.56
N GLN A 35 -4.02 9.48 20.46
CA GLN A 35 -4.18 8.72 21.70
C GLN A 35 -4.57 7.27 21.43
N LEU A 36 -5.60 7.05 20.59
CA LEU A 36 -6.11 5.72 20.27
C LEU A 36 -5.07 4.86 19.52
N ALA A 37 -4.20 5.49 18.73
CA ALA A 37 -3.14 4.81 17.98
C ALA A 37 -1.91 4.46 18.84
N GLY A 38 -1.77 5.04 20.04
CA GLY A 38 -0.57 4.90 20.88
C GLY A 38 0.59 5.81 20.44
N LEU A 39 0.27 6.92 19.78
CA LEU A 39 1.24 7.92 19.30
C LEU A 39 1.47 9.02 20.35
N THR A 40 1.32 8.74 21.65
CA THR A 40 1.36 9.75 22.72
C THR A 40 2.76 10.24 23.11
N TRP A 41 3.80 9.62 22.54
CA TRP A 41 5.19 10.03 22.66
C TRP A 41 5.60 10.84 21.41
N ASP A 42 6.78 11.45 21.44
CA ASP A 42 7.33 12.15 20.27
C ASP A 42 8.76 11.66 19.99
N PRO A 43 9.16 11.55 18.71
CA PRO A 43 10.55 11.31 18.35
C PRO A 43 11.37 12.58 18.64
N ILE A 44 12.32 12.47 19.56
CA ILE A 44 13.20 13.57 19.97
C ILE A 44 14.63 13.28 19.56
N THR A 45 15.40 14.33 19.29
CA THR A 45 16.83 14.23 18.96
C THR A 45 17.69 14.43 20.20
N GLU A 46 18.64 13.53 20.42
CA GLU A 46 19.59 13.61 21.54
C GLU A 46 21.04 13.39 21.06
N ALA A 47 22.01 13.89 21.82
CA ALA A 47 23.42 13.67 21.51
C ALA A 47 23.80 12.19 21.70
N VAL A 48 24.68 11.68 20.83
CA VAL A 48 25.32 10.37 20.99
C VAL A 48 26.67 10.57 21.65
N TYR A 49 27.01 9.72 22.62
CA TYR A 49 28.27 9.79 23.34
C TYR A 49 29.15 8.58 23.03
N GLU A 50 30.46 8.81 22.92
CA GLU A 50 31.47 7.75 22.88
C GLU A 50 32.20 7.65 24.22
N LEU A 51 32.54 6.43 24.63
CA LEU A 51 33.39 6.19 25.78
C LEU A 51 34.84 6.53 25.41
N ARG A 52 35.41 7.56 26.03
CA ARG A 52 36.80 7.99 25.80
C ARG A 52 37.80 7.23 26.64
N GLY A 53 37.39 6.74 27.80
CA GLY A 53 38.26 6.06 28.73
C GLY A 53 37.62 6.00 30.11
N ILE A 54 38.46 5.75 31.10
CA ILE A 54 38.09 5.69 32.51
C ILE A 54 39.00 6.70 33.22
N ASP A 55 38.43 7.52 34.10
CA ASP A 55 39.20 8.50 34.87
C ASP A 55 40.03 7.85 35.99
N GLU A 56 40.81 8.65 36.70
CA GLU A 56 41.66 8.18 37.82
C GLU A 56 40.84 7.60 38.99
N ALA A 57 39.54 7.92 39.08
CA ALA A 57 38.63 7.39 40.09
C ALA A 57 37.95 6.08 39.66
N GLY A 58 38.16 5.62 38.42
CA GLY A 58 37.53 4.42 37.87
C GLY A 58 36.19 4.68 37.18
N GLU A 59 35.78 5.94 37.00
CA GLU A 59 34.51 6.31 36.37
C GLU A 59 34.64 6.47 34.85
N PRO A 60 33.66 6.02 34.06
CA PRO A 60 33.70 6.14 32.61
C PRO A 60 33.54 7.59 32.15
N LEU A 61 34.45 8.03 31.28
CA LEU A 61 34.43 9.37 30.66
C LEU A 61 33.74 9.30 29.29
N TYR A 62 32.64 10.04 29.14
CA TYR A 62 31.87 10.12 27.91
C TYR A 62 32.03 11.50 27.24
N GLU A 63 32.22 11.50 25.92
CA GLU A 63 32.22 12.72 25.11
C GLU A 63 31.17 12.64 24.00
N PRO A 64 30.47 13.75 23.68
CA PRO A 64 29.52 13.76 22.58
C PRO A 64 30.25 13.61 21.24
N ILE A 65 29.76 12.70 20.40
CA ILE A 65 30.25 12.51 19.03
C ILE A 65 29.73 13.68 18.19
N LYS A 66 30.61 14.62 17.85
CA LYS A 66 30.27 15.80 17.06
C LYS A 66 29.69 15.42 15.68
N GLY A 67 28.63 16.10 15.26
CA GLY A 67 27.98 15.86 13.97
C GLY A 67 27.07 14.64 13.93
N TRP A 68 26.78 14.02 15.07
CA TRP A 68 25.90 12.86 15.21
C TRP A 68 24.88 13.08 16.32
N GLN A 69 23.70 12.52 16.10
CA GLN A 69 22.61 12.48 17.06
C GLN A 69 21.91 11.12 16.97
N ARG A 70 21.10 10.82 17.98
CA ARG A 70 20.12 9.73 17.95
C ARG A 70 18.73 10.32 17.92
N ILE A 71 17.82 9.64 17.24
CA ILE A 71 16.39 9.85 17.40
C ILE A 71 15.92 8.82 18.43
N ALA A 72 15.26 9.31 19.47
CA ALA A 72 14.78 8.51 20.58
C ALA A 72 13.31 8.81 20.85
N ARG A 73 12.60 7.87 21.48
CA ARG A 73 11.25 8.15 21.99
C ARG A 73 11.32 9.02 23.23
N SER A 74 10.44 10.00 23.35
CA SER A 74 10.36 10.87 24.53
C SER A 74 9.89 10.16 25.81
N ASP A 75 9.21 9.02 25.68
CA ASP A 75 8.60 8.29 26.81
C ASP A 75 9.56 7.29 27.49
N THR A 76 10.36 6.59 26.69
CA THR A 76 11.18 5.44 27.10
C THR A 76 12.66 5.68 26.84
N SER A 77 13.01 6.77 26.16
CA SER A 77 14.36 7.05 25.65
C SER A 77 14.92 5.94 24.74
N ALA A 78 14.08 5.04 24.22
CA ALA A 78 14.49 3.99 23.31
C ALA A 78 15.04 4.60 22.01
N THR A 79 16.22 4.17 21.58
CA THR A 79 16.84 4.63 20.33
C THR A 79 16.10 4.06 19.13
N LEU A 80 15.52 4.94 18.31
CA LEU A 80 14.89 4.57 17.04
C LEU A 80 15.92 4.52 15.90
N TRP A 81 16.86 5.48 15.89
CA TRP A 81 17.88 5.59 14.85
C TRP A 81 19.07 6.47 15.25
N ILE A 82 20.20 6.34 14.54
CA ILE A 82 21.39 7.20 14.67
C ILE A 82 21.71 7.86 13.33
N ASN A 83 21.86 9.17 13.34
CA ASN A 83 21.92 10.01 12.15
C ASN A 83 22.84 11.21 12.35
N ARG A 84 23.09 11.94 11.25
CA ARG A 84 23.72 13.26 11.31
C ARG A 84 22.80 14.25 12.02
N ASP A 85 23.39 15.19 12.75
CA ASP A 85 22.70 16.29 13.45
C ASP A 85 21.98 17.28 12.51
N SER A 86 22.28 17.21 11.20
CA SER A 86 21.59 17.97 10.17
C SER A 86 20.20 17.45 9.79
N TYR A 87 19.84 16.24 10.23
CA TYR A 87 18.53 15.64 9.99
C TYR A 87 17.50 16.22 10.97
N ALA A 88 16.38 16.72 10.46
CA ALA A 88 15.31 17.30 11.27
C ALA A 88 14.10 16.38 11.26
N VAL A 89 13.86 15.65 12.36
CA VAL A 89 12.74 14.72 12.48
C VAL A 89 11.42 15.48 12.51
N ILE A 90 10.44 14.98 11.74
CA ILE A 90 9.02 15.36 11.82
C ILE A 90 8.43 14.56 12.98
N ASP A 91 8.13 15.27 14.07
CA ASP A 91 7.48 14.69 15.25
C ASP A 91 5.99 14.37 15.01
N HIS A 92 5.30 13.83 16.01
CA HIS A 92 3.91 13.43 15.82
C HIS A 92 2.98 14.65 15.81
N GLY A 93 3.33 15.74 16.50
CA GLY A 93 2.62 17.01 16.38
C GLY A 93 2.70 17.58 14.96
N GLU A 94 3.90 17.62 14.39
CA GLU A 94 4.18 18.04 13.03
C GLU A 94 3.48 17.15 11.98
N MET A 95 3.49 15.84 12.18
CA MET A 95 2.72 14.90 11.36
C MET A 95 1.21 15.18 11.45
N GLY A 96 0.71 15.57 12.63
CA GLY A 96 -0.66 16.00 12.87
C GLY A 96 -1.08 17.17 11.98
N GLU A 97 -0.24 18.20 11.84
CA GLU A 97 -0.50 19.36 10.96
C GLU A 97 -0.78 18.92 9.50
N ILE A 98 -0.02 17.93 9.00
CA ILE A 98 -0.19 17.36 7.65
C ILE A 98 -1.51 16.60 7.55
N ILE A 99 -1.84 15.81 8.57
CA ILE A 99 -3.04 14.97 8.57
C ILE A 99 -4.30 15.83 8.69
N GLU A 100 -4.29 16.86 9.53
CA GLU A 100 -5.42 17.79 9.64
C GLU A 100 -5.68 18.52 8.31
N ALA A 101 -4.63 18.90 7.59
CA ALA A 101 -4.78 19.48 6.25
C ALA A 101 -5.44 18.51 5.25
N VAL A 102 -5.19 17.20 5.39
CA VAL A 102 -5.83 16.14 4.61
C VAL A 102 -7.29 15.93 5.03
N LEU A 103 -7.57 15.83 6.33
CA LEU A 103 -8.92 15.62 6.88
C LEU A 103 -9.84 16.81 6.66
N ALA A 104 -9.30 18.02 6.53
CA ALA A 104 -10.06 19.21 6.20
C ALA A 104 -10.66 19.17 4.78
N GLN A 105 -10.20 18.26 3.92
CA GLN A 105 -10.81 18.03 2.61
C GLN A 105 -12.17 17.31 2.76
N PRO A 106 -13.13 17.55 1.86
CA PRO A 106 -14.46 16.93 1.96
C PRO A 106 -14.36 15.40 1.90
N ASN A 107 -15.26 14.68 2.57
CA ASN A 107 -15.36 13.21 2.53
C ASN A 107 -14.05 12.48 2.89
N VAL A 108 -13.19 13.05 3.73
CA VAL A 108 -12.01 12.35 4.24
C VAL A 108 -12.25 11.96 5.70
N LYS A 109 -12.03 10.68 6.01
CA LYS A 109 -12.24 10.11 7.35
C LYS A 109 -11.03 9.30 7.78
N TRP A 110 -10.82 9.16 9.08
CA TRP A 110 -9.85 8.20 9.62
C TRP A 110 -10.24 6.76 9.33
N GLU A 111 -9.28 5.88 9.03
CA GLU A 111 -9.55 4.45 8.83
C GLU A 111 -8.76 3.58 9.82
N THR A 112 -7.44 3.72 9.84
CA THR A 112 -6.54 3.07 10.80
C THR A 112 -5.39 4.01 11.12
N ALA A 113 -4.76 3.83 12.28
CA ALA A 113 -3.47 4.44 12.57
C ALA A 113 -2.75 3.62 13.64
N GLY A 114 -1.43 3.69 13.67
CA GLY A 114 -0.66 2.94 14.65
C GLY A 114 0.84 3.09 14.55
N VAL A 115 1.49 2.29 15.38
CA VAL A 115 2.93 2.22 15.60
C VAL A 115 3.42 0.82 15.17
N LEU A 116 4.46 0.80 14.35
CA LEU A 116 5.15 -0.41 13.87
C LEU A 116 6.60 -0.39 14.34
N ASP A 117 7.23 -1.57 14.32
CA ASP A 117 8.69 -1.70 14.44
C ASP A 117 9.25 -0.97 15.68
N GLU A 118 8.59 -1.15 16.83
CA GLU A 118 8.97 -0.55 18.13
C GLU A 118 9.04 0.99 18.12
N GLY A 119 8.23 1.62 17.27
CA GLY A 119 8.21 3.07 17.11
C GLY A 119 9.10 3.59 15.99
N ARG A 120 9.84 2.74 15.27
CA ARG A 120 10.67 3.20 14.13
C ARG A 120 9.83 3.66 12.94
N SER A 121 8.60 3.15 12.81
CA SER A 121 7.65 3.56 11.78
C SER A 121 6.26 3.78 12.38
N VAL A 122 5.57 4.82 11.91
CA VAL A 122 4.19 5.11 12.28
C VAL A 122 3.36 5.38 11.03
N TRP A 123 2.06 5.15 11.10
CA TRP A 123 1.16 5.44 9.99
C TRP A 123 -0.18 6.00 10.43
N CYS A 124 -0.81 6.70 9.51
CA CYS A 124 -2.16 7.23 9.57
C CYS A 124 -2.81 6.97 8.21
N LEU A 125 -3.91 6.24 8.20
CA LEU A 125 -4.65 5.92 6.98
C LEU A 125 -5.95 6.71 6.98
N ALA A 126 -6.16 7.51 5.94
CA ALA A 126 -7.41 8.20 5.71
C ALA A 126 -8.20 7.47 4.61
N LEU A 127 -9.48 7.18 4.88
CA LEU A 127 -10.47 6.78 3.89
C LEU A 127 -10.92 8.03 3.13
N LEU A 128 -10.85 7.98 1.79
CA LEU A 128 -11.62 8.91 0.96
C LEU A 128 -13.00 8.27 0.79
N ASP A 129 -14.02 8.81 1.44
CA ASP A 129 -15.38 8.25 1.53
C ASP A 129 -16.17 8.46 0.23
N GLU A 130 -15.57 8.00 -0.87
CA GLU A 130 -16.01 8.06 -2.25
C GLU A 130 -15.82 6.65 -2.86
N PRO A 131 -16.60 5.65 -2.38
CA PRO A 131 -16.44 4.26 -2.81
C PRO A 131 -16.75 4.11 -4.31
N ILE A 132 -15.94 3.30 -4.99
CA ILE A 132 -16.18 2.95 -6.39
C ILE A 132 -17.04 1.68 -6.42
N VAL A 133 -18.22 1.80 -7.06
CA VAL A 133 -19.16 0.71 -7.28
C VAL A 133 -19.38 0.55 -8.78
N LEU A 134 -19.10 -0.65 -9.28
CA LEU A 134 -19.14 -0.97 -10.70
C LEU A 134 -20.37 -1.85 -11.01
N PRO A 135 -21.12 -1.59 -12.10
CA PRO A 135 -22.29 -2.39 -12.45
C PRO A 135 -21.93 -3.86 -12.67
N GLY A 136 -22.65 -4.76 -11.99
CA GLY A 136 -22.46 -6.20 -12.10
C GLY A 136 -21.30 -6.74 -11.28
N ASP A 137 -20.41 -5.89 -10.76
CA ASP A 137 -19.38 -6.28 -9.80
C ASP A 137 -19.89 -5.95 -8.39
N ASP A 138 -19.97 -6.96 -7.53
CA ASP A 138 -20.47 -6.81 -6.15
C ASP A 138 -19.37 -6.37 -5.17
N THR A 139 -18.14 -6.17 -5.65
CA THR A 139 -17.04 -5.66 -4.86
C THR A 139 -17.04 -4.13 -4.79
N ILE A 140 -16.76 -3.60 -3.60
CA ILE A 140 -16.62 -2.16 -3.37
C ILE A 140 -15.13 -1.86 -3.27
N THR A 141 -14.64 -0.96 -4.12
CA THR A 141 -13.26 -0.47 -4.02
C THR A 141 -13.24 0.79 -3.16
N LEU A 142 -12.51 0.70 -2.04
CA LEU A 142 -12.32 1.79 -1.10
C LEU A 142 -10.95 2.43 -1.32
N PRO A 143 -10.91 3.73 -1.63
CA PRO A 143 -9.67 4.47 -1.78
C PRO A 143 -9.14 4.97 -0.44
N TYR A 144 -7.81 4.97 -0.30
CA TYR A 144 -7.16 5.49 0.88
C TYR A 144 -6.02 6.46 0.53
N LEU A 145 -5.73 7.34 1.49
CA LEU A 145 -4.48 8.09 1.55
C LEU A 145 -3.68 7.62 2.77
N GLY A 146 -2.57 6.92 2.53
CA GLY A 146 -1.65 6.48 3.56
C GLY A 146 -0.61 7.56 3.84
N ILE A 147 -0.59 8.07 5.07
CA ILE A 147 0.44 8.96 5.59
C ILE A 147 1.37 8.14 6.48
N THR A 148 2.61 7.98 6.06
CA THR A 148 3.60 7.17 6.76
C THR A 148 4.79 8.01 7.18
N ASN A 149 5.31 7.77 8.37
CA ASN A 149 6.51 8.44 8.86
C ASN A 149 7.50 7.41 9.40
N ARG A 150 8.70 7.40 8.82
CA ARG A 150 9.83 6.56 9.25
C ARG A 150 10.84 7.46 9.95
N HIS A 151 11.21 7.10 11.19
CA HIS A 151 12.10 7.89 12.05
C HIS A 151 13.59 7.57 11.85
N GLY A 152 13.94 6.64 10.95
CA GLY A 152 15.35 6.24 10.74
C GLY A 152 15.80 6.02 9.29
N LEU A 153 14.90 5.62 8.40
CA LEU A 153 15.25 5.39 7.00
C LEU A 153 15.11 6.65 6.14
N PRO A 154 15.82 6.75 5.00
CA PRO A 154 15.47 7.70 3.95
C PRO A 154 14.02 7.42 3.53
N GLY A 155 13.15 8.41 3.66
CA GLY A 155 11.72 8.22 3.39
C GLY A 155 10.87 9.40 3.85
N GLY A 156 11.21 10.02 4.98
CA GLY A 156 10.46 11.17 5.46
C GLY A 156 9.09 10.80 6.03
N CYS A 157 8.31 11.83 6.31
CA CYS A 157 6.85 11.71 6.33
C CYS A 157 6.35 11.77 4.89
N THR A 158 5.46 10.87 4.49
CA THR A 158 5.04 10.70 3.09
C THR A 158 3.56 10.41 3.02
N ALA A 159 2.86 11.06 2.09
CA ALA A 159 1.47 10.77 1.76
C ALA A 159 1.40 10.02 0.42
N ARG A 160 0.58 8.97 0.35
CA ARG A 160 0.44 8.12 -0.83
C ARG A 160 -1.01 7.75 -1.07
N ALA A 161 -1.46 7.79 -2.33
CA ALA A 161 -2.71 7.14 -2.71
C ALA A 161 -2.51 5.62 -2.71
N THR A 162 -3.48 4.88 -2.17
CA THR A 162 -3.41 3.41 -2.13
C THR A 162 -4.80 2.81 -2.03
N ALA A 163 -5.00 1.64 -2.63
CA ALA A 163 -6.17 0.79 -2.38
C ALA A 163 -5.92 -0.19 -1.22
N VAL A 164 -4.71 -0.22 -0.66
CA VAL A 164 -4.34 -1.11 0.43
C VAL A 164 -4.75 -0.51 1.77
N ARG A 165 -5.65 -1.20 2.46
CA ARG A 165 -5.98 -0.90 3.85
C ARG A 165 -4.81 -1.30 4.76
N ILE A 166 -4.07 -0.31 5.27
CA ILE A 166 -2.95 -0.52 6.17
C ILE A 166 -3.46 -0.98 7.54
N VAL A 167 -3.06 -2.16 7.97
CA VAL A 167 -3.37 -2.73 9.30
C VAL A 167 -2.15 -3.34 9.98
N CYS A 168 -1.04 -3.52 9.27
CA CYS A 168 0.16 -4.17 9.77
C CYS A 168 1.38 -3.80 8.92
N GLY A 169 2.58 -4.21 9.34
CA GLY A 169 3.83 -3.90 8.62
C GLY A 169 3.85 -4.39 7.15
N ASN A 170 3.18 -5.51 6.84
CA ASN A 170 3.10 -6.02 5.47
C ASN A 170 2.23 -5.13 4.57
N THR A 171 1.07 -4.70 5.07
CA THR A 171 0.15 -3.84 4.30
C THR A 171 0.67 -2.41 4.20
N PHE A 172 1.38 -1.94 5.23
CA PHE A 172 2.17 -0.71 5.18
C PHE A 172 3.17 -0.73 4.02
N ARG A 173 3.97 -1.82 3.92
CA ARG A 173 4.96 -1.94 2.85
C ARG A 173 4.32 -2.11 1.47
N ALA A 174 3.18 -2.81 1.38
CA ALA A 174 2.43 -2.93 0.14
C ALA A 174 1.91 -1.57 -0.35
N ALA A 175 1.39 -0.72 0.55
CA ALA A 175 0.97 0.64 0.23
C ALA A 175 2.13 1.52 -0.26
N GLU A 176 3.32 1.41 0.35
CA GLU A 176 4.53 2.10 -0.14
C GLU A 176 4.91 1.66 -1.55
N LEU A 177 4.95 0.35 -1.81
CA LEU A 177 5.28 -0.19 -3.13
C LEU A 177 4.27 0.22 -4.19
N GLU A 178 2.98 0.30 -3.84
CA GLU A 178 1.93 0.77 -4.72
C GLU A 178 2.14 2.25 -5.10
N GLY A 179 2.31 3.13 -4.11
CA GLY A 179 2.51 4.56 -4.36
C GLY A 179 3.79 4.87 -5.15
N ASP A 180 4.88 4.12 -4.90
CA ASP A 180 6.13 4.25 -5.67
C ASP A 180 5.94 3.82 -7.13
N ARG A 181 5.10 2.81 -7.40
CA ARG A 181 4.81 2.32 -8.76
C ARG A 181 3.92 3.30 -9.55
N THR A 182 2.94 3.91 -8.90
CA THR A 182 1.97 4.81 -9.54
C THR A 182 2.46 6.26 -9.59
N GLY A 183 3.53 6.57 -8.85
CA GLY A 183 4.10 7.91 -8.78
C GLY A 183 3.25 8.87 -7.95
N THR A 184 2.35 8.36 -7.10
CA THR A 184 1.47 9.15 -6.23
C THR A 184 2.03 9.34 -4.82
N THR A 185 3.35 9.25 -4.67
CA THR A 185 4.07 9.55 -3.43
C THR A 185 4.39 11.04 -3.32
N PHE A 186 3.88 11.68 -2.28
CA PHE A 186 4.19 13.06 -1.89
C PHE A 186 5.06 13.04 -0.64
N SER A 187 6.30 13.51 -0.74
CA SER A 187 7.29 13.40 0.34
C SER A 187 7.50 14.70 1.09
N PHE A 188 7.18 14.72 2.37
CA PHE A 188 7.57 15.75 3.34
C PHE A 188 8.91 15.34 3.95
N VAL A 189 9.99 15.87 3.36
CA VAL A 189 11.34 15.51 3.79
C VAL A 189 11.61 16.10 5.17
N HIS A 190 12.21 15.29 6.05
CA HIS A 190 12.77 15.61 7.38
C HIS A 190 13.85 16.72 7.32
N LYS A 191 13.42 17.93 6.96
CA LYS A 191 14.18 19.17 6.83
C LYS A 191 13.31 20.32 7.34
N ARG A 192 13.95 21.37 7.89
CA ARG A 192 13.29 22.52 8.52
C ARG A 192 12.22 23.24 7.68
N GLY A 193 12.20 23.06 6.36
CA GLY A 193 11.27 23.72 5.43
C GLY A 193 10.02 22.93 5.05
N TRP A 194 9.72 21.79 5.70
CA TRP A 194 8.59 20.94 5.31
C TRP A 194 7.23 21.68 5.43
N ARG A 195 7.09 22.61 6.38
CA ARG A 195 5.85 23.39 6.60
C ARG A 195 5.43 24.25 5.40
N ASN A 196 6.37 24.65 4.55
CA ASN A 196 6.04 25.35 3.30
C ASN A 196 5.34 24.45 2.26
N ARG A 197 5.17 23.16 2.58
CA ARG A 197 4.62 22.14 1.69
C ARG A 197 3.26 21.61 2.18
N VAL A 198 2.63 22.22 3.19
CA VAL A 198 1.30 21.77 3.67
C VAL A 198 0.25 21.77 2.55
N ASP A 199 0.34 22.71 1.60
CA ASP A 199 -0.52 22.69 0.39
C ASP A 199 -0.32 21.42 -0.46
N GLU A 200 0.87 20.80 -0.43
CA GLU A 200 1.11 19.53 -1.11
C GLU A 200 0.34 18.36 -0.48
N ALA A 201 -0.03 18.46 0.80
CA ALA A 201 -0.92 17.48 1.43
C ALA A 201 -2.32 17.53 0.80
N ARG A 202 -2.80 18.72 0.43
CA ARG A 202 -4.05 18.91 -0.30
C ARG A 202 -3.94 18.41 -1.74
N ASP A 203 -2.80 18.63 -2.38
CA ASP A 203 -2.52 18.08 -3.70
C ASP A 203 -2.44 16.56 -3.69
N ALA A 204 -1.98 15.93 -2.60
CA ALA A 204 -1.96 14.49 -2.44
C ALA A 204 -3.37 13.88 -2.49
N VAL A 205 -4.33 14.47 -1.78
CA VAL A 205 -5.75 14.07 -1.85
C VAL A 205 -6.31 14.26 -3.27
N THR A 206 -5.98 15.38 -3.91
CA THR A 206 -6.42 15.66 -5.28
C THR A 206 -5.84 14.65 -6.28
N GLY A 207 -4.57 14.28 -6.11
CA GLY A 207 -3.88 13.25 -6.89
C GLY A 207 -4.51 11.87 -6.71
N ALA A 208 -4.78 11.46 -5.46
CA ALA A 208 -5.44 10.21 -5.14
C ALA A 208 -6.81 10.10 -5.83
N ARG A 209 -7.65 11.14 -5.72
CA ARG A 209 -8.94 11.21 -6.40
C ARG A 209 -8.85 11.14 -7.91
N ARG A 210 -7.82 11.75 -8.51
CA ARG A 210 -7.60 11.69 -9.96
C ARG A 210 -7.26 10.27 -10.41
N GLU A 211 -6.41 9.57 -9.67
CA GLU A 211 -6.06 8.18 -9.94
C GLU A 211 -7.29 7.26 -9.84
N MET A 212 -8.09 7.42 -8.78
CA MET A 212 -9.33 6.69 -8.61
C MET A 212 -10.32 6.90 -9.76
N ARG A 213 -10.53 8.15 -10.18
CA ARG A 213 -11.41 8.48 -11.30
C ARG A 213 -10.93 7.86 -12.59
N ALA A 214 -9.61 7.89 -12.86
CA ALA A 214 -9.04 7.25 -14.05
C ALA A 214 -9.26 5.72 -14.03
N TYR A 215 -9.15 5.08 -12.87
CA TYR A 215 -9.49 3.67 -12.71
C TYR A 215 -10.98 3.41 -12.97
N GLU A 216 -11.88 4.20 -12.37
CA GLU A 216 -13.33 4.05 -12.55
C GLU A 216 -13.74 4.24 -14.01
N GLU A 217 -13.24 5.27 -14.68
CA GLU A 217 -13.49 5.54 -16.09
C GLU A 217 -13.06 4.37 -16.98
N LEU A 218 -11.85 3.84 -16.76
CA LEU A 218 -11.35 2.68 -17.49
C LEU A 218 -12.21 1.44 -17.23
N ALA A 219 -12.60 1.19 -15.98
CA ALA A 219 -13.43 0.04 -15.63
C ALA A 219 -14.82 0.14 -16.28
N ARG A 220 -15.46 1.31 -16.24
CA ARG A 220 -16.75 1.57 -16.88
C ARG A 220 -16.67 1.46 -18.41
N GLU A 221 -15.59 1.93 -19.03
CA GLU A 221 -15.34 1.75 -20.46
C GLU A 221 -15.32 0.25 -20.81
N LEU A 222 -14.55 -0.55 -20.08
CA LEU A 222 -14.41 -1.99 -20.35
C LEU A 222 -15.69 -2.79 -20.07
N LEU A 223 -16.48 -2.38 -19.08
CA LEU A 223 -17.80 -2.96 -18.79
C LEU A 223 -18.79 -2.71 -19.92
N ALA A 224 -18.69 -1.56 -20.61
CA ALA A 224 -19.56 -1.22 -21.72
C ALA A 224 -19.27 -2.02 -23.00
N ILE A 225 -18.17 -2.77 -23.05
CA ILE A 225 -17.76 -3.57 -24.21
C ILE A 225 -18.28 -5.01 -24.05
N PRO A 226 -19.34 -5.42 -24.78
CA PRO A 226 -19.87 -6.78 -24.70
C PRO A 226 -18.92 -7.79 -25.37
N ILE A 227 -18.83 -8.98 -24.78
CA ILE A 227 -18.00 -10.08 -25.25
C ILE A 227 -18.86 -11.32 -25.43
N SER A 228 -18.86 -11.85 -26.66
CA SER A 228 -19.50 -13.13 -27.00
C SER A 228 -18.71 -14.33 -26.46
N THR A 229 -19.36 -15.49 -26.36
CA THR A 229 -18.68 -16.75 -25.99
C THR A 229 -17.50 -17.08 -26.91
N ARG A 230 -17.62 -16.79 -28.21
CA ARG A 230 -16.53 -16.98 -29.19
C ARG A 230 -15.34 -16.07 -28.89
N GLN A 231 -15.59 -14.79 -28.61
CA GLN A 231 -14.56 -13.82 -28.25
C GLN A 231 -13.90 -14.16 -26.91
N ARG A 232 -14.68 -14.62 -25.92
CA ARG A 232 -14.15 -15.12 -24.65
C ARG A 232 -13.17 -16.27 -24.86
N GLU A 233 -13.54 -17.27 -25.64
CA GLU A 233 -12.65 -18.42 -25.93
C GLU A 233 -11.41 -17.98 -26.71
N LEU A 234 -11.57 -17.04 -27.66
CA LEU A 234 -10.43 -16.42 -28.34
C LEU A 234 -9.48 -15.75 -27.33
N PHE A 235 -10.00 -15.03 -26.34
CA PHE A 235 -9.17 -14.39 -25.31
C PHE A 235 -8.37 -15.40 -24.50
N VAL A 236 -9.01 -16.47 -24.01
CA VAL A 236 -8.33 -17.54 -23.26
C VAL A 236 -7.18 -18.12 -24.08
N ARG A 237 -7.41 -18.38 -25.38
CA ARG A 237 -6.41 -18.97 -26.27
C ARG A 237 -5.24 -18.03 -26.57
N GLU A 238 -5.50 -16.75 -26.83
CA GLU A 238 -4.46 -15.76 -27.16
C GLU A 238 -3.72 -15.27 -25.91
N PHE A 239 -4.37 -15.27 -24.74
CA PHE A 239 -3.75 -14.90 -23.47
C PHE A 239 -2.78 -15.97 -22.97
N ILE A 240 -3.13 -17.26 -23.17
CA ILE A 240 -2.25 -18.41 -22.95
C ILE A 240 -1.97 -19.08 -24.30
N PRO A 241 -1.05 -18.54 -25.11
CA PRO A 241 -0.78 -19.05 -26.45
C PRO A 241 -0.04 -20.39 -26.39
N MET A 242 -0.27 -21.22 -27.41
CA MET A 242 0.57 -22.39 -27.62
C MET A 242 1.97 -21.94 -28.07
N PRO A 243 3.05 -22.58 -27.58
CA PRO A 243 4.39 -22.31 -28.09
C PRO A 243 4.51 -22.63 -29.59
N PRO A 244 5.49 -22.03 -30.29
CA PRO A 244 5.74 -22.31 -31.70
C PRO A 244 5.93 -23.81 -31.99
N ALA A 245 5.48 -24.23 -33.18
CA ALA A 245 5.62 -25.60 -33.64
C ALA A 245 7.09 -26.05 -33.58
N GLY A 246 7.35 -27.18 -32.91
CA GLY A 246 8.70 -27.72 -32.65
C GLY A 246 9.14 -27.72 -31.18
N LEU A 247 8.45 -26.99 -30.31
CA LEU A 247 8.70 -26.95 -28.85
C LEU A 247 7.56 -27.55 -28.01
N VAL A 248 6.55 -28.12 -28.68
CA VAL A 248 5.35 -28.64 -28.04
C VAL A 248 5.52 -30.13 -27.77
N THR A 249 5.85 -30.47 -26.52
CA THR A 249 5.68 -31.84 -26.00
C THR A 249 4.26 -32.02 -25.49
N ASP A 250 3.78 -33.27 -25.37
CA ASP A 250 2.46 -33.57 -24.78
C ASP A 250 2.31 -32.97 -23.37
N ARG A 251 3.40 -32.92 -22.61
CA ARG A 251 3.41 -32.27 -21.29
C ARG A 251 3.20 -30.77 -21.39
N VAL A 252 3.84 -30.10 -22.34
CA VAL A 252 3.68 -28.65 -22.55
C VAL A 252 2.26 -28.33 -23.02
N ALA A 253 1.74 -29.10 -23.98
CA ALA A 253 0.36 -28.96 -24.44
C ALA A 253 -0.66 -29.10 -23.30
N ARG A 254 -0.50 -30.14 -22.47
CA ARG A 254 -1.35 -30.37 -21.29
C ARG A 254 -1.29 -29.22 -20.30
N ASN A 255 -0.09 -28.72 -19.98
CA ASN A 255 0.07 -27.59 -19.06
C ASN A 255 -0.58 -26.31 -19.58
N VAL A 256 -0.53 -26.07 -20.90
CA VAL A 256 -1.23 -24.93 -21.53
C VAL A 256 -2.73 -25.09 -21.40
N GLU A 257 -3.28 -26.28 -21.66
CA GLU A 257 -4.71 -26.50 -21.54
C GLU A 257 -5.19 -26.42 -20.09
N GLU A 258 -4.44 -26.98 -19.12
CA GLU A 258 -4.71 -26.81 -17.68
C GLU A 258 -4.76 -25.32 -17.28
N ALA A 259 -3.87 -24.49 -17.84
CA ALA A 259 -3.86 -23.05 -17.59
C ALA A 259 -5.07 -22.33 -18.23
N ARG A 260 -5.53 -22.79 -19.39
CA ARG A 260 -6.73 -22.24 -20.06
C ARG A 260 -7.99 -22.64 -19.32
N ASP A 261 -8.10 -23.90 -18.92
CA ASP A 261 -9.20 -24.40 -18.09
C ASP A 261 -9.30 -23.62 -16.79
N ALA A 262 -8.18 -23.35 -16.12
CA ALA A 262 -8.15 -22.51 -14.93
C ALA A 262 -8.74 -21.10 -15.16
N ILE A 263 -8.52 -20.47 -16.32
CA ILE A 263 -9.12 -19.18 -16.65
C ILE A 263 -10.62 -19.33 -16.96
N ARG A 264 -11.03 -20.42 -17.62
CA ARG A 264 -12.45 -20.72 -17.86
C ARG A 264 -13.20 -20.91 -16.54
N ASP A 265 -12.57 -21.59 -15.58
CA ASP A 265 -13.11 -21.78 -14.23
C ASP A 265 -13.25 -20.44 -13.49
N VAL A 266 -12.25 -19.55 -13.58
CA VAL A 266 -12.33 -18.19 -13.03
C VAL A 266 -13.46 -17.39 -13.69
N LEU A 267 -13.60 -17.44 -15.02
CA LEU A 267 -14.69 -16.75 -15.72
C LEU A 267 -16.08 -17.28 -15.35
N ALA A 268 -16.18 -18.51 -14.86
CA ALA A 268 -17.41 -19.13 -14.38
C ALA A 268 -17.58 -19.01 -12.85
N SER A 269 -16.59 -18.51 -12.12
CA SER A 269 -16.61 -18.38 -10.67
C SER A 269 -17.53 -17.24 -10.23
N PRO A 270 -17.99 -17.22 -8.96
CA PRO A 270 -18.77 -16.11 -8.43
C PRO A 270 -18.07 -14.75 -8.52
N THR A 271 -16.73 -14.70 -8.49
CA THR A 271 -15.96 -13.44 -8.51
C THR A 271 -15.98 -12.75 -9.87
N THR A 272 -16.17 -13.49 -10.97
CA THR A 272 -16.13 -12.91 -12.32
C THR A 272 -17.38 -13.19 -13.16
N ALA A 273 -18.13 -14.26 -12.89
CA ALA A 273 -19.30 -14.64 -13.69
C ALA A 273 -20.31 -13.51 -13.95
N PRO A 274 -20.61 -12.62 -12.98
CA PRO A 274 -21.51 -11.49 -13.21
C PRO A 274 -21.05 -10.54 -14.33
N VAL A 275 -19.74 -10.37 -14.51
CA VAL A 275 -19.14 -9.44 -15.49
C VAL A 275 -18.40 -10.15 -16.63
N ALA A 276 -18.36 -11.48 -16.65
CA ALA A 276 -17.60 -12.30 -17.61
C ALA A 276 -18.05 -12.13 -19.08
N HIS A 277 -19.19 -11.49 -19.32
CA HIS A 277 -19.72 -11.17 -20.64
C HIS A 277 -19.24 -9.80 -21.16
N THR A 278 -18.25 -9.19 -20.49
CA THR A 278 -17.68 -7.88 -20.83
C THR A 278 -16.16 -7.97 -20.97
N ALA A 279 -15.54 -6.97 -21.62
CA ALA A 279 -14.07 -6.90 -21.67
C ALA A 279 -13.46 -6.74 -20.27
N TYR A 280 -14.17 -6.07 -19.35
CA TYR A 280 -13.78 -5.95 -17.95
C TYR A 280 -13.64 -7.32 -17.28
N GLY A 281 -14.62 -8.20 -17.46
CA GLY A 281 -14.58 -9.57 -16.92
C GLY A 281 -13.40 -10.39 -17.44
N LEU A 282 -12.98 -10.19 -18.70
CA LEU A 282 -11.77 -10.84 -19.23
C LEU A 282 -10.50 -10.36 -18.52
N VAL A 283 -10.40 -9.05 -18.26
CA VAL A 283 -9.25 -8.47 -17.55
C VAL A 283 -9.21 -8.93 -16.10
N GLN A 284 -10.36 -8.96 -15.41
CA GLN A 284 -10.44 -9.45 -14.03
C GLN A 284 -10.08 -10.94 -13.94
N ALA A 285 -10.60 -11.77 -14.83
CA ALA A 285 -10.24 -13.20 -14.86
C ALA A 285 -8.74 -13.42 -15.09
N ALA A 286 -8.13 -12.64 -15.99
CA ALA A 286 -6.69 -12.71 -16.21
C ALA A 286 -5.90 -12.27 -14.96
N GLY A 287 -6.35 -11.21 -14.28
CA GLY A 287 -5.76 -10.74 -13.02
C GLY A 287 -5.84 -11.80 -11.92
N GLU A 288 -7.03 -12.33 -11.67
CA GLU A 288 -7.28 -13.36 -10.65
C GLU A 288 -6.47 -14.63 -10.95
N TYR A 289 -6.44 -15.07 -12.21
CA TYR A 289 -5.61 -16.21 -12.60
C TYR A 289 -4.13 -15.96 -12.29
N LEU A 290 -3.59 -14.80 -12.67
CA LEU A 290 -2.17 -14.49 -12.47
C LEU A 290 -1.80 -14.39 -10.98
N ASP A 291 -2.69 -13.85 -10.15
CA ASP A 291 -2.41 -13.58 -8.74
C ASP A 291 -2.69 -14.77 -7.82
N HIS A 292 -3.78 -15.50 -8.08
CA HIS A 292 -4.31 -16.48 -7.13
C HIS A 292 -4.19 -17.93 -7.63
N VAL A 293 -4.45 -18.17 -8.91
CA VAL A 293 -4.61 -19.53 -9.45
C VAL A 293 -3.32 -20.09 -10.07
N ARG A 294 -2.55 -19.25 -10.76
CA ARG A 294 -1.36 -19.66 -11.49
C ARG A 294 -0.32 -20.27 -10.54
N ARG A 295 0.05 -21.51 -10.81
CA ARG A 295 1.04 -22.25 -10.02
C ARG A 295 2.41 -21.56 -10.06
N SER A 296 3.07 -21.51 -8.91
CA SER A 296 4.47 -21.11 -8.76
C SER A 296 5.26 -22.25 -8.13
N ARG A 297 6.57 -22.30 -8.40
CA ARG A 297 7.46 -23.32 -7.79
C ARG A 297 7.77 -23.01 -6.33
N THR A 298 7.87 -21.72 -6.00
CA THR A 298 8.18 -21.25 -4.66
C THR A 298 7.24 -20.11 -4.26
N TRP A 299 7.15 -19.87 -2.96
CA TRP A 299 6.43 -18.74 -2.39
C TRP A 299 7.02 -17.40 -2.86
N GLU A 300 8.35 -17.27 -2.85
CA GLU A 300 9.05 -16.05 -3.26
C GLU A 300 8.77 -15.72 -4.72
N THR A 301 8.67 -16.73 -5.58
CA THR A 301 8.29 -16.55 -6.99
C THR A 301 6.87 -16.01 -7.11
N LYS A 302 5.93 -16.50 -6.28
CA LYS A 302 4.55 -15.98 -6.26
C LYS A 302 4.57 -14.53 -5.80
N LEU A 303 5.12 -14.28 -4.61
CA LEU A 303 5.20 -12.95 -3.99
C LEU A 303 5.80 -11.90 -4.94
N ASN A 304 6.92 -12.23 -5.58
CA ASN A 304 7.59 -11.31 -6.49
C ASN A 304 6.74 -10.94 -7.70
N ARG A 305 5.97 -11.89 -8.23
CA ARG A 305 5.16 -11.70 -9.45
C ARG A 305 3.82 -11.02 -9.16
N THR A 306 3.26 -11.24 -7.98
CA THR A 306 1.93 -10.72 -7.64
C THR A 306 1.99 -9.36 -6.94
N LEU A 307 2.98 -9.14 -6.05
CA LEU A 307 3.00 -7.97 -5.17
C LEU A 307 4.23 -7.07 -5.35
N ILE A 308 5.42 -7.63 -5.57
CA ILE A 308 6.66 -6.82 -5.53
C ILE A 308 6.97 -6.18 -6.88
N LYS A 309 6.80 -6.91 -7.99
CA LYS A 309 7.13 -6.44 -9.34
C LYS A 309 5.87 -6.28 -10.17
N PRO A 310 5.84 -5.30 -11.09
CA PRO A 310 4.78 -5.24 -12.10
C PRO A 310 4.74 -6.55 -12.91
N GLU A 311 3.55 -7.11 -13.10
CA GLU A 311 3.32 -8.29 -13.94
C GLU A 311 2.88 -7.84 -15.34
N PRO A 312 3.77 -7.90 -16.37
CA PRO A 312 3.47 -7.39 -17.71
C PRO A 312 2.24 -8.05 -18.35
N LEU A 313 1.93 -9.29 -17.97
CA LEU A 313 0.78 -10.02 -18.49
C LEU A 313 -0.56 -9.35 -18.12
N LYS A 314 -0.65 -8.62 -17.00
CA LYS A 314 -1.85 -7.84 -16.68
C LYS A 314 -2.08 -6.71 -17.69
N GLY A 315 -1.02 -6.01 -18.07
CA GLY A 315 -1.08 -4.99 -19.13
C GLY A 315 -1.38 -5.58 -20.52
N GLN A 316 -0.90 -6.80 -20.79
CA GLN A 316 -1.25 -7.54 -22.01
C GLN A 316 -2.73 -7.94 -22.03
N ALA A 317 -3.30 -8.40 -20.91
CA ALA A 317 -4.71 -8.76 -20.80
C ALA A 317 -5.62 -7.60 -21.20
N LEU A 318 -5.33 -6.38 -20.69
CA LEU A 318 -6.09 -5.17 -21.05
C LEU A 318 -6.07 -4.90 -22.56
N LYS A 319 -4.87 -4.95 -23.18
CA LYS A 319 -4.73 -4.72 -24.62
C LYS A 319 -5.48 -5.79 -25.44
N LEU A 320 -5.35 -7.04 -25.03
CA LEU A 320 -5.95 -8.18 -25.72
C LEU A 320 -7.49 -8.15 -25.62
N ALA A 321 -8.05 -7.81 -24.46
CA ALA A 321 -9.49 -7.69 -24.26
C ALA A 321 -10.09 -6.64 -25.21
N ARG A 322 -9.45 -5.48 -25.36
CA ARG A 322 -9.86 -4.45 -26.32
C ARG A 322 -9.72 -4.89 -27.78
N GLN A 323 -8.66 -5.62 -28.11
CA GLN A 323 -8.45 -6.10 -29.48
C GLN A 323 -9.55 -7.10 -29.89
N ILE A 324 -9.84 -8.06 -29.02
CA ILE A 324 -10.81 -9.13 -29.28
C ILE A 324 -12.23 -8.62 -29.37
N ALA A 325 -12.57 -7.55 -28.66
CA ALA A 325 -13.87 -6.91 -28.78
C ALA A 325 -14.18 -6.39 -30.19
N ASN A 326 -13.15 -6.10 -30.99
CA ASN A 326 -13.28 -5.60 -32.36
C ASN A 326 -13.28 -6.71 -33.43
N VAL A 327 -13.24 -7.98 -33.03
CA VAL A 327 -13.19 -9.18 -33.90
C VAL A 327 -14.50 -9.96 -33.82
#